data_AF-A0A845MR35-F1
#
_entry.id   AF-A0A845MR35-F1
#
_cell.length_a   1.000
_cell.length_b   1.000
_cell.length_c   1.000
_cell.angle_alpha   90.00
_cell.angle_beta   90.00
_cell.angle_gamma   90.00
#
_symmetry.space_group_name_H-M   'P 1'
#
loop_
_entity.id
_entity.type
_entity.pdbx_description
1 polymer ?
#
loop_
_entity_poly.entity_id
_entity_poly.type
_entity_poly.pdbx_seq_one_letter_code
_entity_poly.pdbx_strand_id
1 'polypeptide(L)'
;MNRSLASVARDKLGRDIPETLRNEINSVFRARKEKKSDPELKKWLGLVLRERVGSNRKDVQAGYEASVSNALVLIYLLGSGVKSRQFITAKHALSRFSSRIFSNLIDESVSAIRESSKARGFEFAVLGVVPEKHEKIIEHLLYDDFDILRDHLPSPFEGEGLSVIAAHYDQSIPWSEYREVYDQAEDLFHAGDLLRCISSLEQLIKESIVRIPVAERLLDQARSRRAEHEELRTILGKI
;
A
#
# COMPACT_ATOMS: atom_id res chain seq x y z
N MET A 1 20.03 10.55 -14.55
CA MET A 1 20.87 9.33 -14.52
C MET A 1 19.96 8.12 -14.59
N ASN A 2 20.28 7.10 -15.40
CA ASN A 2 19.50 5.86 -15.43
C ASN A 2 19.88 5.00 -14.22
N ARG A 3 18.89 4.45 -13.52
CA ARG A 3 19.08 3.73 -12.26
C ARG A 3 18.55 2.30 -12.37
N SER A 4 19.15 1.36 -11.66
CA SER A 4 18.61 -0.01 -11.66
C SER A 4 17.22 -0.04 -11.04
N LEU A 5 16.36 -0.96 -11.48
CA LEU A 5 15.02 -1.15 -10.93
C LEU A 5 15.04 -1.31 -9.40
N ALA A 6 15.96 -2.12 -8.89
CA ALA A 6 16.14 -2.33 -7.46
C ALA A 6 16.58 -1.04 -6.74
N SER A 7 17.41 -0.19 -7.37
CA SER A 7 17.78 1.09 -6.77
C SER A 7 16.60 2.06 -6.71
N VAL A 8 15.80 2.15 -7.79
CA VAL A 8 14.62 3.03 -7.80
C VAL A 8 13.60 2.56 -6.75
N ALA A 9 13.31 1.26 -6.70
CA ALA A 9 12.39 0.71 -5.72
C ALA A 9 12.87 0.90 -4.27
N ARG A 10 14.17 0.69 -3.99
CA ARG A 10 14.75 0.95 -2.66
C ARG A 10 14.55 2.40 -2.23
N ASP A 11 14.81 3.35 -3.12
CA ASP A 11 14.62 4.78 -2.83
C ASP A 11 13.16 5.13 -2.54
N LYS A 12 12.21 4.55 -3.28
CA LYS A 12 10.77 4.78 -3.03
C LYS A 12 10.30 4.16 -1.71
N LEU A 13 10.90 3.05 -1.30
CA LEU A 13 10.59 2.37 -0.04
C LEU A 13 11.36 2.95 1.15
N GLY A 14 12.42 3.73 0.93
CA GLY A 14 13.28 4.26 2.01
C GLY A 14 14.06 3.19 2.80
N ARG A 15 14.03 1.92 2.34
CA ARG A 15 14.70 0.78 2.97
C ARG A 15 14.99 -0.32 1.95
N ASP A 16 15.78 -1.31 2.34
CA ASP A 16 16.05 -2.47 1.50
C ASP A 16 14.79 -3.26 1.15
N ILE A 17 14.80 -3.82 -0.07
CA ILE A 17 13.66 -4.53 -0.66
C ILE A 17 13.69 -6.00 -0.20
N PRO A 18 12.66 -6.47 0.54
CA PRO A 18 12.52 -7.88 0.90
C PRO A 18 12.50 -8.77 -0.34
N GLU A 19 12.97 -10.01 -0.22
CA GLU A 19 13.10 -10.91 -1.36
C GLU A 19 11.75 -11.19 -2.04
N THR A 20 10.70 -11.41 -1.26
CA THR A 20 9.32 -11.61 -1.76
C THR A 20 8.86 -10.42 -2.59
N LEU A 21 9.02 -9.20 -2.08
CA LEU A 21 8.64 -7.98 -2.80
C LEU A 21 9.51 -7.76 -4.04
N ARG A 22 10.80 -8.07 -3.96
CA ARG A 22 11.72 -8.02 -5.10
C ARG A 22 11.27 -8.96 -6.22
N ASN A 23 10.82 -10.16 -5.87
CA ASN A 23 10.28 -11.12 -6.82
C ASN A 23 9.01 -10.59 -7.48
N GLU A 24 8.10 -9.97 -6.73
CA GLU A 24 6.89 -9.35 -7.28
C GLU A 24 7.19 -8.16 -8.21
N ILE A 25 8.10 -7.26 -7.83
CA ILE A 25 8.52 -6.16 -8.69
C ILE A 25 9.16 -6.70 -9.98
N ASN A 26 10.04 -7.69 -9.87
CA ASN A 26 10.61 -8.35 -11.06
C ASN A 26 9.50 -9.02 -11.89
N SER A 27 8.48 -9.58 -11.24
CA SER A 27 7.31 -10.15 -11.90
C SER A 27 6.44 -9.10 -12.58
N VAL A 28 6.62 -7.80 -12.35
CA VAL A 28 6.03 -6.71 -13.15
C VAL A 28 6.89 -6.41 -14.38
N PHE A 29 8.18 -6.14 -14.15
CA PHE A 29 9.09 -5.56 -15.14
C PHE A 29 9.85 -6.58 -16.02
N ARG A 30 9.63 -7.89 -15.79
CA ARG A 30 10.24 -8.95 -16.60
C ARG A 30 9.61 -9.04 -17.99
N ALA A 31 10.42 -8.91 -19.04
CA ALA A 31 10.04 -9.31 -20.38
C ALA A 31 10.03 -10.84 -20.50
N ARG A 32 8.90 -11.45 -20.90
CA ARG A 32 8.85 -12.89 -21.19
C ARG A 32 9.56 -13.15 -22.52
N LYS A 33 10.39 -14.20 -22.58
CA LYS A 33 11.15 -14.61 -23.78
C LYS A 33 10.27 -15.25 -24.86
N GLU A 34 8.99 -15.50 -24.60
CA GLU A 34 8.11 -16.18 -25.54
C GLU A 34 7.77 -15.32 -26.76
N LYS A 35 7.70 -15.97 -27.93
CA LYS A 35 7.33 -15.34 -29.22
C LYS A 35 5.93 -14.70 -29.21
N LYS A 36 5.05 -15.08 -28.27
CA LYS A 36 3.67 -14.55 -28.11
C LYS A 36 3.50 -13.56 -26.95
N SER A 37 4.56 -12.99 -26.39
CA SER A 37 4.41 -11.95 -25.37
C SER A 37 3.57 -10.79 -25.91
N ASP A 38 2.62 -10.31 -25.11
CA ASP A 38 1.74 -9.18 -25.45
C ASP A 38 2.53 -8.01 -26.07
N PRO A 39 2.20 -7.58 -27.31
CA PRO A 39 2.87 -6.46 -27.96
C PRO A 39 2.82 -5.16 -27.14
N GLU A 40 1.73 -4.89 -26.44
CA GLU A 40 1.60 -3.70 -25.59
C GLU A 40 2.53 -3.79 -24.38
N LEU A 41 2.65 -4.97 -23.78
CA LEU A 41 3.63 -5.23 -22.73
C LEU A 41 5.06 -4.93 -23.19
N LYS A 42 5.43 -5.39 -24.39
CA LYS A 42 6.75 -5.11 -24.96
C LYS A 42 6.98 -3.61 -25.21
N LYS A 43 5.95 -2.92 -25.71
CA LYS A 43 6.03 -1.47 -26.00
C LYS A 43 6.30 -0.69 -24.72
N TRP A 44 5.47 -0.83 -23.68
CA TRP A 44 5.65 -0.02 -22.48
C TRP A 44 6.90 -0.39 -21.69
N LEU A 45 7.28 -1.68 -21.63
CA LEU A 45 8.55 -2.08 -21.00
C LEU A 45 9.75 -1.47 -21.72
N GLY A 46 9.70 -1.32 -23.04
CA GLY A 46 10.75 -0.66 -23.82
C GLY A 46 10.84 0.85 -23.56
N LEU A 47 9.73 1.49 -23.16
CA LEU A 47 9.72 2.88 -22.71
C LEU A 47 10.35 3.02 -21.32
N VAL A 48 9.99 2.14 -20.39
CA VAL A 48 10.43 2.24 -19.00
C VAL A 48 11.86 1.74 -18.80
N LEU A 49 12.25 0.65 -19.48
CA LEU A 49 13.53 -0.02 -19.27
C LEU A 49 14.43 0.12 -20.50
N ARG A 50 15.67 0.55 -20.27
CA ARG A 50 16.71 0.63 -21.31
C ARG A 50 17.90 -0.24 -20.93
N GLU A 51 18.43 -0.96 -21.91
CA GLU A 51 19.70 -1.68 -21.71
C GLU A 51 20.83 -0.69 -21.43
N ARG A 52 21.59 -0.97 -20.38
CA ARG A 52 22.76 -0.19 -20.01
C ARG A 52 23.83 -0.43 -21.07
N VAL A 53 24.46 0.64 -21.54
CA VAL A 53 25.54 0.56 -22.53
C VAL A 53 26.62 -0.40 -22.05
N GLY A 54 26.93 -1.41 -22.86
CA GLY A 54 27.94 -2.43 -22.55
C GLY A 54 27.49 -3.49 -21.53
N SER A 55 26.20 -3.63 -21.24
CA SER A 55 25.68 -4.63 -20.30
C SER A 55 24.32 -5.18 -20.71
N ASN A 56 24.06 -6.45 -20.38
CA ASN A 56 22.71 -7.04 -20.50
C ASN A 56 21.76 -6.58 -19.38
N ARG A 57 22.22 -5.73 -18.46
CA ARG A 57 21.39 -5.15 -17.39
C ARG A 57 20.53 -4.03 -17.94
N LYS A 58 19.28 -3.96 -17.46
CA LYS A 58 18.33 -2.90 -17.80
C LYS A 58 18.20 -1.91 -16.65
N ASP A 59 18.24 -0.63 -16.99
CA ASP A 59 17.99 0.47 -16.07
C ASP A 59 16.63 1.11 -16.38
N VAL A 60 16.02 1.67 -15.34
CA VAL A 60 14.83 2.52 -15.45
C VAL A 60 15.24 3.84 -16.09
N GLN A 61 14.52 4.22 -17.14
CA GLN A 61 14.72 5.49 -17.83
C GLN A 61 14.25 6.66 -16.96
N ALA A 62 14.97 7.79 -17.04
CA ALA A 62 14.56 9.02 -16.38
C ALA A 62 13.15 9.45 -16.84
N GLY A 63 12.31 9.89 -15.91
CA GLY A 63 10.90 10.23 -16.18
C GLY A 63 9.92 9.07 -16.08
N TYR A 64 10.40 7.83 -15.89
CA TYR A 64 9.56 6.64 -15.70
C TYR A 64 9.66 6.04 -14.30
N GLU A 65 10.25 6.74 -13.34
CA GLU A 65 10.33 6.29 -11.95
C GLU A 65 8.95 6.14 -11.30
N ALA A 66 7.97 6.92 -11.75
CA ALA A 66 6.58 6.81 -11.33
C ALA A 66 6.01 5.41 -11.59
N SER A 67 6.33 4.79 -12.74
CA SER A 67 5.90 3.41 -13.04
C SER A 67 6.36 2.40 -11.97
N VAL A 68 7.54 2.59 -11.37
CA VAL A 68 8.05 1.72 -10.30
C VAL A 68 7.28 1.94 -9.01
N SER A 69 6.99 3.21 -8.69
CA SER A 69 6.14 3.58 -7.55
C SER A 69 4.73 3.02 -7.69
N ASN A 70 4.12 3.16 -8.87
CA ASN A 70 2.77 2.68 -9.14
C ASN A 70 2.72 1.15 -9.12
N ALA A 71 3.76 0.48 -9.63
CA ALA A 71 3.86 -0.98 -9.53
C ALA A 71 3.91 -1.45 -8.07
N LEU A 72 4.65 -0.77 -7.18
CA LEU A 72 4.66 -1.07 -5.74
C LEU A 72 3.27 -0.93 -5.11
N VAL A 73 2.57 0.16 -5.40
CA VAL A 73 1.20 0.40 -4.92
C VAL A 73 0.24 -0.68 -5.44
N LEU A 74 0.28 -1.00 -6.74
CA LEU A 74 -0.56 -2.03 -7.33
C LEU A 74 -0.24 -3.43 -6.78
N ILE A 75 1.04 -3.75 -6.54
CA ILE A 75 1.44 -5.02 -5.91
C ILE A 75 0.80 -5.12 -4.53
N TYR A 76 0.85 -4.05 -3.74
CA TYR A 76 0.24 -4.00 -2.42
C TYR A 76 -1.28 -4.20 -2.46
N LEU A 77 -1.97 -3.52 -3.39
CA LEU A 77 -3.44 -3.57 -3.49
C LEU A 77 -3.97 -4.88 -4.09
N LEU A 78 -3.29 -5.40 -5.13
CA LEU A 78 -3.70 -6.60 -5.87
C LEU A 78 -3.05 -7.89 -5.34
N GLY A 79 -2.08 -7.78 -4.44
CA GLY A 79 -1.30 -8.88 -3.86
C GLY A 79 -0.40 -9.63 -4.85
N SER A 80 -0.19 -9.10 -6.06
CA SER A 80 0.55 -9.80 -7.11
C SER A 80 1.12 -8.85 -8.16
N GLY A 81 2.41 -9.02 -8.46
CA GLY A 81 3.08 -8.34 -9.55
C GLY A 81 2.61 -8.81 -10.93
N VAL A 82 2.10 -10.04 -11.07
CA VAL A 82 1.50 -10.50 -12.32
C VAL A 82 0.20 -9.75 -12.63
N LYS A 83 -0.69 -9.62 -11.63
CA LYS A 83 -1.92 -8.82 -11.77
C LYS A 83 -1.59 -7.34 -12.00
N SER A 84 -0.62 -6.81 -11.26
CA SER A 84 -0.14 -5.43 -11.42
C SER A 84 0.40 -5.16 -12.82
N ARG A 85 1.16 -6.10 -13.41
CA ARG A 85 1.61 -6.01 -14.80
C ARG A 85 0.43 -5.96 -15.77
N GLN A 86 -0.54 -6.86 -15.61
CA GLN A 86 -1.72 -6.91 -16.48
C GLN A 86 -2.47 -5.59 -16.43
N PHE A 87 -2.65 -5.03 -15.23
CA PHE A 87 -3.25 -3.72 -15.03
C PHE A 87 -2.48 -2.61 -15.76
N ILE A 88 -1.18 -2.48 -15.50
CA ILE A 88 -0.33 -1.45 -16.14
C ILE A 88 -0.38 -1.58 -17.67
N THR A 89 -0.35 -2.81 -18.18
CA THR A 89 -0.42 -3.08 -19.62
C THR A 89 -1.77 -2.65 -20.20
N ALA A 90 -2.87 -3.00 -19.55
CA ALA A 90 -4.21 -2.61 -19.98
C ALA A 90 -4.39 -1.09 -19.93
N LYS A 91 -3.96 -0.43 -18.85
CA LYS A 91 -4.07 1.03 -18.70
C LYS A 91 -3.23 1.76 -19.75
N HIS A 92 -2.00 1.31 -19.99
CA HIS A 92 -1.17 1.87 -21.06
C HIS A 92 -1.81 1.67 -22.44
N ALA A 93 -2.34 0.49 -22.73
CA ALA A 93 -3.00 0.20 -24.00
C ALA A 93 -4.22 1.11 -24.23
N LEU A 94 -5.07 1.27 -23.21
CA LEU A 94 -6.28 2.10 -23.26
C LEU A 94 -5.98 3.59 -23.52
N SER A 95 -4.86 4.11 -23.01
CA SER A 95 -4.42 5.49 -23.31
C SER A 95 -4.14 5.73 -24.80
N ARG A 96 -3.97 4.67 -25.59
CA ARG A 96 -3.61 4.72 -27.01
C ARG A 96 -4.76 4.29 -27.93
N PHE A 97 -5.60 3.37 -27.49
CA PHE A 97 -6.73 2.87 -28.25
C PHE A 97 -7.82 2.29 -27.34
N SER A 98 -9.07 2.45 -27.73
CA SER A 98 -10.19 1.83 -27.02
C SER A 98 -10.17 0.31 -27.22
N SER A 99 -10.33 -0.45 -26.13
CA SER A 99 -10.39 -1.91 -26.15
C SER A 99 -11.27 -2.41 -25.02
N ARG A 100 -12.40 -3.04 -25.37
CA ARG A 100 -13.33 -3.60 -24.38
C ARG A 100 -12.67 -4.66 -23.48
N ILE A 101 -11.72 -5.42 -24.02
CA ILE A 101 -10.99 -6.43 -23.25
C ILE A 101 -10.15 -5.76 -22.15
N PHE A 102 -9.44 -4.68 -22.48
CA PHE A 102 -8.64 -3.96 -21.51
C PHE A 102 -9.51 -3.16 -20.53
N SER A 103 -10.62 -2.57 -20.97
CA SER A 103 -11.58 -1.90 -20.08
C SER A 103 -12.13 -2.86 -19.04
N ASN A 104 -12.61 -4.05 -19.47
CA ASN A 104 -13.10 -5.07 -18.55
C ASN A 104 -12.02 -5.50 -17.53
N LEU A 105 -10.77 -5.64 -17.96
CA LEU A 105 -9.66 -6.01 -17.07
C LEU A 105 -9.42 -4.94 -15.99
N ILE A 106 -9.51 -3.65 -16.36
CA ILE A 106 -9.42 -2.55 -15.41
C ILE A 106 -10.59 -2.62 -14.42
N ASP A 107 -11.82 -2.81 -14.89
CA ASP A 107 -13.02 -2.90 -14.04
C ASP A 107 -12.95 -4.08 -13.07
N GLU A 108 -12.52 -5.25 -13.53
CA GLU A 108 -12.30 -6.44 -12.71
C GLU A 108 -11.22 -6.20 -11.64
N SER A 109 -10.12 -5.55 -12.02
CA SER A 109 -9.03 -5.25 -11.10
C SER A 109 -9.43 -4.20 -10.07
N VAL A 110 -10.17 -3.16 -10.46
CA VAL A 110 -10.72 -2.15 -9.55
C VAL A 110 -11.71 -2.79 -8.57
N SER A 111 -12.57 -3.70 -9.07
CA SER A 111 -13.48 -4.48 -8.22
C SER A 111 -12.70 -5.34 -7.21
N ALA A 112 -11.62 -6.00 -7.65
CA ALA A 112 -10.75 -6.77 -6.76
C ALA A 112 -10.04 -5.89 -5.72
N ILE A 113 -9.63 -4.67 -6.07
CA ILE A 113 -9.06 -3.70 -5.11
C ILE A 113 -10.11 -3.30 -4.08
N ARG A 114 -11.36 -3.03 -4.50
CA ARG A 114 -12.46 -2.68 -3.58
C ARG A 114 -12.82 -3.84 -2.66
N GLU A 115 -12.91 -5.06 -3.17
CA GLU A 115 -13.17 -6.27 -2.38
C GLU A 115 -12.04 -6.55 -1.39
N SER A 116 -10.79 -6.48 -1.85
CA SER A 116 -9.60 -6.61 -1.00
C SER A 116 -9.59 -5.54 0.09
N SER A 117 -9.90 -4.28 -0.26
CA SER A 117 -10.02 -3.15 0.69
C SER A 117 -11.04 -3.42 1.79
N LYS A 118 -12.18 -4.02 1.45
CA LYS A 118 -13.21 -4.41 2.43
C LYS A 118 -12.76 -5.60 3.28
N ALA A 119 -12.25 -6.67 2.64
CA ALA A 119 -11.90 -7.91 3.32
C ALA A 119 -10.70 -7.73 4.27
N ARG A 120 -9.71 -6.95 3.85
CA ARG A 120 -8.50 -6.63 4.64
C ARG A 120 -8.66 -5.32 5.41
N GLY A 121 -9.89 -4.83 5.59
CA GLY A 121 -10.17 -3.53 6.21
C GLY A 121 -9.48 -3.32 7.55
N PHE A 122 -9.27 -4.38 8.32
CA PHE A 122 -8.48 -4.34 9.55
C PHE A 122 -6.97 -4.29 9.36
N GLU A 123 -6.39 -5.13 8.49
CA GLU A 123 -4.95 -5.07 8.15
C GLU A 123 -4.58 -3.68 7.60
N PHE A 124 -5.51 -3.07 6.85
CA PHE A 124 -5.40 -1.71 6.36
C PHE A 124 -5.52 -0.68 7.49
N ALA A 125 -6.51 -0.80 8.38
CA ALA A 125 -6.65 0.06 9.54
C ALA A 125 -5.40 0.02 10.46
N VAL A 126 -4.82 -1.17 10.65
CA VAL A 126 -3.59 -1.39 11.42
C VAL A 126 -2.36 -0.83 10.71
N LEU A 127 -2.31 -0.77 9.38
CA LEU A 127 -1.19 -0.17 8.65
C LEU A 127 -1.32 1.35 8.42
N GLY A 128 -2.36 2.00 8.97
CA GLY A 128 -2.62 3.42 8.71
C GLY A 128 -3.12 3.69 7.29
N VAL A 129 -3.69 2.68 6.65
CA VAL A 129 -4.34 2.82 5.36
C VAL A 129 -5.72 3.40 5.57
N VAL A 130 -5.95 4.51 4.89
CA VAL A 130 -7.19 5.29 4.95
C VAL A 130 -8.07 4.78 3.81
N PRO A 131 -9.24 4.18 4.07
CA PRO A 131 -10.14 3.73 3.02
C PRO A 131 -10.43 4.81 1.96
N GLU A 132 -10.50 6.07 2.38
CA GLU A 132 -10.68 7.22 1.50
C GLU A 132 -9.48 7.45 0.56
N LYS A 133 -8.26 7.05 0.96
CA LYS A 133 -7.09 7.07 0.08
C LYS A 133 -7.12 5.95 -0.95
N HIS A 134 -7.68 4.79 -0.62
CA HIS A 134 -7.90 3.73 -1.61
C HIS A 134 -8.88 4.18 -2.68
N GLU A 135 -9.96 4.85 -2.29
CA GLU A 135 -10.91 5.36 -3.27
C GLU A 135 -10.28 6.46 -4.14
N LYS A 136 -9.45 7.35 -3.58
CA LYS A 136 -8.65 8.29 -4.37
C LYS A 136 -7.70 7.60 -5.36
N ILE A 137 -7.06 6.49 -4.97
CA ILE A 137 -6.24 5.70 -5.88
C ILE A 137 -7.12 5.13 -7.00
N ILE A 138 -8.28 4.56 -6.67
CA ILE A 138 -9.23 4.01 -7.65
C ILE A 138 -9.68 5.10 -8.63
N GLU A 139 -10.04 6.29 -8.14
CA GLU A 139 -10.39 7.44 -8.99
C GLU A 139 -9.28 7.78 -9.98
N HIS A 140 -8.02 7.86 -9.53
CA HIS A 140 -6.88 8.09 -10.42
C HIS A 140 -6.70 6.96 -11.44
N LEU A 141 -6.88 5.70 -11.02
CA LEU A 141 -6.79 4.55 -11.91
C LEU A 141 -7.89 4.54 -12.99
N LEU A 142 -9.05 5.12 -12.69
CA LEU A 142 -10.19 5.22 -13.61
C LEU A 142 -10.11 6.44 -14.54
N TYR A 143 -9.37 7.50 -14.19
CA TYR A 143 -9.22 8.67 -15.06
C TYR A 143 -8.51 8.36 -16.39
N ASP A 144 -9.10 8.80 -17.50
CA ASP A 144 -8.58 8.52 -18.84
C ASP A 144 -7.26 9.24 -19.14
N ASP A 145 -7.01 10.39 -18.52
CA ASP A 145 -5.81 11.22 -18.71
C ASP A 145 -4.63 10.81 -17.82
N PHE A 146 -4.84 9.90 -16.86
CA PHE A 146 -3.78 9.42 -15.98
C PHE A 146 -2.79 8.48 -16.71
N ASP A 147 -1.54 8.92 -16.88
CA ASP A 147 -0.46 8.10 -17.44
C ASP A 147 0.19 7.25 -16.34
N ILE A 148 -0.25 6.00 -16.24
CA ILE A 148 0.26 5.01 -15.27
C ILE A 148 1.79 4.83 -15.26
N LEU A 149 2.49 5.24 -16.33
CA LEU A 149 3.95 5.13 -16.42
C LEU A 149 4.70 6.37 -15.94
N ARG A 150 4.05 7.54 -15.96
CA ARG A 150 4.69 8.85 -15.72
C ARG A 150 4.10 9.61 -14.54
N ASP A 151 2.81 9.45 -14.30
CA ASP A 151 2.10 10.10 -13.20
C ASP A 151 2.16 9.23 -11.94
N HIS A 152 2.16 9.86 -10.77
CA HIS A 152 2.25 9.17 -9.50
C HIS A 152 0.86 8.87 -8.92
N LEU A 153 0.61 7.61 -8.59
CA LEU A 153 -0.49 7.26 -7.71
C LEU A 153 -0.26 7.88 -6.32
N PRO A 154 -1.33 8.32 -5.63
CA PRO A 154 -1.22 8.70 -4.24
C PRO A 154 -0.79 7.50 -3.38
N SER A 155 -0.09 7.77 -2.29
CA SER A 155 0.26 6.73 -1.33
C SER A 155 -1.00 6.19 -0.64
N PRO A 156 -1.18 4.86 -0.51
CA PRO A 156 -2.30 4.30 0.25
C PRO A 156 -2.17 4.53 1.76
N PHE A 157 -1.00 4.92 2.27
CA PHE A 157 -0.69 5.07 3.70
C PHE A 157 -0.77 6.52 4.20
N GLU A 158 -1.03 6.73 5.49
CA GLU A 158 -0.75 8.00 6.20
C GLU A 158 0.76 8.17 6.45
N GLY A 159 1.30 9.35 6.13
CA GLY A 159 2.69 9.68 6.45
C GLY A 159 3.72 9.03 5.54
N GLU A 160 4.39 7.95 6.03
CA GLU A 160 5.73 7.44 5.69
C GLU A 160 6.01 7.04 4.22
N GLY A 161 5.14 7.37 3.28
CA GLY A 161 5.29 7.01 1.88
C GLY A 161 5.11 5.50 1.69
N LEU A 162 5.95 4.87 0.88
CA LEU A 162 5.80 3.44 0.54
C LEU A 162 6.63 2.52 1.45
N SER A 163 7.32 3.03 2.46
CA SER A 163 8.14 2.24 3.40
C SER A 163 7.37 1.10 4.05
N VAL A 164 6.09 1.34 4.33
CA VAL A 164 5.15 0.40 4.94
C VAL A 164 4.97 -0.87 4.08
N ILE A 165 5.05 -0.75 2.75
CA ILE A 165 4.98 -1.91 1.84
C ILE A 165 6.14 -2.85 2.12
N ALA A 166 7.36 -2.34 2.27
CA ALA A 166 8.51 -3.19 2.54
C ALA A 166 8.37 -3.91 3.88
N ALA A 167 7.91 -3.23 4.94
CA ALA A 167 7.67 -3.88 6.24
C ALA A 167 6.65 -5.04 6.14
N HIS A 168 5.58 -4.88 5.34
CA HIS A 168 4.57 -5.91 5.13
C HIS A 168 5.12 -7.20 4.50
N TYR A 169 6.10 -7.08 3.60
CA TYR A 169 6.69 -8.22 2.87
C TYR A 169 7.92 -8.82 3.54
N ASP A 170 8.44 -8.19 4.60
CA ASP A 170 9.67 -8.59 5.29
C ASP A 170 9.41 -9.55 6.47
N GLN A 171 8.21 -9.48 7.06
CA GLN A 171 7.91 -10.20 8.31
C GLN A 171 6.51 -10.82 8.27
N SER A 172 6.36 -11.98 8.91
CA SER A 172 5.04 -12.56 9.18
C SER A 172 4.37 -11.75 10.28
N ILE A 173 3.59 -10.75 9.88
CA ILE A 173 2.86 -9.91 10.83
C ILE A 173 1.68 -10.71 11.41
N PRO A 174 1.55 -10.84 12.74
CA PRO A 174 0.49 -11.61 13.39
C PRO A 174 -0.83 -10.80 13.41
N TRP A 175 -1.44 -10.60 12.24
CA TRP A 175 -2.63 -9.76 12.06
C TRP A 175 -3.80 -10.16 12.96
N SER A 176 -4.03 -11.46 13.11
CA SER A 176 -5.12 -11.99 13.93
C SER A 176 -4.93 -11.64 15.40
N GLU A 177 -3.69 -11.68 15.90
CA GLU A 177 -3.38 -11.33 17.28
C GLU A 177 -3.52 -9.82 17.50
N TYR A 178 -2.99 -9.00 16.57
CA TYR A 178 -3.17 -7.54 16.64
C TYR A 178 -4.65 -7.15 16.60
N ARG A 179 -5.48 -7.88 15.83
CA ARG A 179 -6.94 -7.72 15.81
C ARG A 179 -7.55 -8.00 17.16
N GLU A 180 -7.28 -9.18 17.69
CA GLU A 180 -7.90 -9.62 18.91
C GLU A 180 -7.60 -8.65 20.06
N VAL A 181 -6.36 -8.18 20.18
CA VAL A 181 -5.98 -7.19 21.20
C VAL A 181 -6.66 -5.84 20.98
N TYR A 182 -6.75 -5.38 19.72
CA TYR A 182 -7.43 -4.11 19.41
C TYR A 182 -8.94 -4.18 19.72
N ASP A 183 -9.63 -5.22 19.24
CA ASP A 183 -11.09 -5.38 19.44
C ASP A 183 -11.40 -5.46 20.96
N GLN A 184 -10.57 -6.18 21.74
CA GLN A 184 -10.68 -6.20 23.20
C GLN A 184 -10.48 -4.81 23.83
N ALA A 185 -9.52 -4.02 23.35
CA ALA A 185 -9.28 -2.67 23.85
C ALA A 185 -10.44 -1.71 23.51
N GLU A 186 -11.07 -1.88 22.34
CA GLU A 186 -12.26 -1.13 21.93
C GLU A 186 -13.47 -1.47 22.81
N ASP A 187 -13.69 -2.75 23.12
CA ASP A 187 -14.71 -3.18 24.07
C ASP A 187 -14.51 -2.56 25.46
N LEU A 188 -13.26 -2.55 25.96
CA LEU A 188 -12.90 -1.92 27.23
C LEU A 188 -13.14 -0.40 27.22
N PHE A 189 -12.82 0.26 26.10
CA PHE A 189 -13.09 1.69 25.91
C PHE A 189 -14.59 2.00 25.99
N HIS A 190 -15.42 1.19 25.32
CA HIS A 190 -16.87 1.34 25.36
C HIS A 190 -17.47 1.01 26.73
N ALA A 191 -16.93 0.00 27.43
CA ALA A 191 -17.31 -0.33 28.80
C ALA A 191 -16.85 0.70 29.85
N GLY A 192 -15.96 1.63 29.47
CA GLY A 192 -15.43 2.67 30.34
C GLY A 192 -14.27 2.22 31.23
N ASP A 193 -13.72 1.02 31.03
CA ASP A 193 -12.49 0.56 31.69
C ASP A 193 -11.26 1.15 30.98
N LEU A 194 -11.08 2.46 31.14
CA LEU A 194 -10.07 3.24 30.44
C LEU A 194 -8.64 2.83 30.84
N LEU A 195 -8.43 2.35 32.07
CA LEU A 195 -7.10 1.92 32.53
C LEU A 195 -6.61 0.68 31.78
N ARG A 196 -7.47 -0.35 31.68
CA ARG A 196 -7.12 -1.56 30.94
C ARG A 196 -7.03 -1.30 29.44
N CYS A 197 -7.94 -0.49 28.90
CA CYS A 197 -7.89 -0.06 27.51
C CYS A 197 -6.54 0.59 27.15
N ILE A 198 -6.11 1.61 27.92
CA ILE A 198 -4.82 2.30 27.71
C ILE A 198 -3.66 1.32 27.78
N SER A 199 -3.62 0.46 28.81
CA SER A 199 -2.54 -0.52 28.99
C SER A 199 -2.44 -1.50 27.83
N SER A 200 -3.58 -2.03 27.34
CA SER A 200 -3.61 -2.95 26.20
C SER A 200 -3.13 -2.29 24.91
N LEU A 201 -3.54 -1.04 24.66
CA LEU A 201 -3.13 -0.29 23.47
C LEU A 201 -1.64 0.08 23.50
N GLU A 202 -1.11 0.51 24.64
CA GLU A 202 0.32 0.80 24.81
C GLU A 202 1.18 -0.45 24.60
N GLN A 203 0.73 -1.61 25.11
CA GLN A 203 1.41 -2.87 24.89
C GLN A 203 1.39 -3.26 23.41
N LEU A 204 0.22 -3.21 22.77
CA LEU A 204 0.06 -3.50 21.34
C LEU A 204 0.99 -2.64 20.48
N ILE A 205 1.04 -1.33 20.71
CA ILE A 205 1.90 -0.39 19.97
C ILE A 205 3.39 -0.66 20.21
N LYS A 206 3.76 -1.06 21.43
CA LYS A 206 5.16 -1.34 21.78
C LYS A 206 5.66 -2.65 21.16
N GLU A 207 4.79 -3.66 21.09
CA GLU A 207 5.13 -5.00 20.58
C GLU A 207 4.91 -5.12 19.07
N SER A 208 4.24 -4.14 18.44
CA SER A 208 3.93 -4.19 17.03
C SER A 208 5.17 -3.97 16.16
N ILE A 209 5.33 -4.85 15.17
CA ILE A 209 6.39 -4.76 14.14
C ILE A 209 6.20 -3.54 13.24
N VAL A 210 4.93 -3.17 13.04
CA VAL A 210 4.49 -2.05 12.23
C VAL A 210 3.76 -1.06 13.12
N ARG A 211 3.79 0.21 12.76
CA ARG A 211 2.99 1.23 13.42
C ARG A 211 1.50 0.90 13.27
N ILE A 212 0.70 1.13 14.33
CA ILE A 212 -0.75 0.85 14.37
C ILE A 212 -1.55 2.14 14.62
N PRO A 213 -1.84 2.96 13.59
CA PRO A 213 -2.43 4.29 13.79
C PRO A 213 -3.83 4.28 14.41
N VAL A 214 -4.65 3.26 14.16
CA VAL A 214 -5.95 3.12 14.84
C VAL A 214 -5.80 2.92 16.35
N ALA A 215 -4.81 2.13 16.78
CA ALA A 215 -4.52 1.92 18.19
C ALA A 215 -4.00 3.21 18.83
N GLU A 216 -3.14 3.96 18.14
CA GLU A 216 -2.66 5.28 18.60
C GLU A 216 -3.83 6.28 18.77
N ARG A 217 -4.74 6.36 17.79
CA ARG A 217 -5.92 7.24 17.88
C ARG A 217 -6.83 6.86 19.04
N LEU A 218 -7.12 5.57 19.21
CA LEU A 218 -7.95 5.10 20.32
C LEU A 218 -7.27 5.36 21.67
N LEU A 219 -5.95 5.21 21.74
CA LEU A 219 -5.15 5.51 22.93
C LEU A 219 -5.24 7.00 23.32
N ASP A 220 -5.13 7.90 22.34
CA ASP A 220 -5.28 9.34 22.57
C ASP A 220 -6.69 9.71 23.05
N GLN A 221 -7.72 9.09 22.46
CA GLN A 221 -9.10 9.25 22.92
C GLN A 221 -9.31 8.73 24.35
N ALA A 222 -8.78 7.55 24.66
CA ALA A 222 -8.87 6.95 25.99
C ALA A 222 -8.17 7.80 27.06
N ARG A 223 -6.98 8.34 26.76
CA ARG A 223 -6.25 9.24 27.65
C ARG A 223 -7.01 10.54 27.88
N SER A 224 -7.57 11.14 26.83
CA SER A 224 -8.36 12.38 26.93
C SER A 224 -9.60 12.17 27.81
N ARG A 225 -10.38 11.13 27.53
CA ARG A 225 -11.59 10.79 28.31
C ARG A 225 -11.27 10.49 29.78
N ARG A 226 -10.12 9.87 30.05
CA ARG A 226 -9.66 9.60 31.42
C ARG A 226 -9.31 10.90 32.15
N ALA A 227 -8.61 11.82 31.50
CA ALA A 227 -8.29 13.12 32.08
C ALA A 227 -9.55 13.89 32.47
N GLU A 228 -10.55 13.93 31.58
CA GLU A 228 -11.87 14.55 31.86
C GLU A 228 -12.55 13.93 33.09
N HIS A 229 -12.52 12.60 33.24
CA HIS A 229 -13.08 11.91 34.40
C HIS A 229 -12.33 12.21 35.72
N GLU A 230 -11.01 12.34 35.66
CA GLU A 230 -10.18 12.69 36.83
C GLU A 230 -10.41 14.16 37.26
N GLU A 231 -10.55 15.08 36.30
CA GLU A 231 -10.90 16.48 36.55
C GLU A 231 -12.28 16.63 37.21
N LEU A 232 -13.30 15.94 36.68
CA LEU A 232 -14.66 15.94 37.25
C LEU A 232 -14.69 15.38 38.68
N ARG A 233 -13.96 14.30 38.96
CA ARG A 233 -13.82 13.76 40.32
C ARG A 233 -13.19 14.76 41.27
N THR A 234 -12.18 15.49 40.80
CA THR A 234 -11.47 16.49 41.62
C THR A 234 -12.36 17.70 41.94
N ILE A 235 -13.25 18.09 41.01
CA ILE A 235 -14.22 19.17 41.24
C ILE A 235 -15.32 18.72 42.21
N LEU A 236 -15.90 17.53 42.00
CA LEU A 236 -16.98 17.00 42.85
C LEU A 236 -16.52 16.63 44.26
N GLY A 237 -15.26 16.20 44.44
CA GLY A 237 -14.70 15.91 45.76
C GLY A 237 -14.26 17.15 46.55
N LYS A 238 -14.36 18.35 45.96
CA LYS A 238 -14.09 19.64 46.61
C LYS A 238 -15.37 20.40 47.02
N ILE A 239 -16.55 19.84 46.74
CA ILE A 239 -17.86 20.33 47.17
C ILE A 239 -18.28 19.52 48.41
#